data_AF-A0A5M9JEQ9-F1
#
_entry.id   AF-A0A5M9JEQ9-F1
#
_cell.length_a   1.000
_cell.length_b   1.000
_cell.length_c   1.000
_cell.angle_alpha   90.00
_cell.angle_beta   90.00
_cell.angle_gamma   90.00
#
_symmetry.space_group_name_H-M   'P 1'
#
loop_
_entity.id
_entity.type
_entity.pdbx_description
1 polymer ?
#
loop_
_entity_poly.entity_id
_entity_poly.type
_entity_poly.pdbx_seq_one_letter_code
_entity_poly.pdbx_strand_id
1 'polypeptide(L)'
;MLNFPKDTKHEQKGYVSHGTMGHLDAKQPPIKRKPFVKILAHKFINKVEMILPKELYEIMEKGMNDMTGFFAESRNPVYSRVVLPLSALLEGEFFTEYIKRGNVLMLSKGRIGVDNVFSLSEGILTLHLDKESYERSGLVGKPEGIKGKREHRPRWIVEINLRLPSMLHGKKGFKRIEHAFKNVLTAPVTWLFCDLGATVLPSDPLSPHHPHKIICTPKVLSDIQVKRPAFKPATESNSNHDGDFQDFAIEIHEWLSLISLESPRINSTDNVDRFLSRYDPPESSGITEELVKVTWTGFISPSWAHSTFIQALLAAPKNSWFSYYVGGFSESWNGESKSCTILKLPDVPNDYVLWEVE
;
A
#
# COMPACT_ATOMS: atom_id res chain seq x y z
N MET A 1 2.91 46.30 10.45
CA MET A 1 2.29 45.14 9.77
C MET A 1 3.40 44.16 9.44
N LEU A 2 3.36 42.96 10.03
CA LEU A 2 4.33 41.91 9.73
C LEU A 2 3.95 41.30 8.37
N ASN A 3 4.77 41.55 7.35
CA ASN A 3 4.61 40.92 6.03
C ASN A 3 5.09 39.47 6.12
N PHE A 4 4.17 38.54 6.38
CA PHE A 4 4.45 37.14 6.19
C PHE A 4 4.62 36.84 4.69
N PRO A 5 5.62 36.03 4.29
CA PRO A 5 5.75 35.58 2.91
C PRO A 5 4.44 34.93 2.45
N LYS A 6 4.01 35.18 1.21
CA LYS A 6 2.87 34.47 0.63
C LYS A 6 3.09 32.97 0.78
N ASP A 7 2.11 32.29 1.38
CA ASP A 7 2.13 30.87 1.69
C ASP A 7 2.80 30.06 0.58
N THR A 8 3.83 29.29 0.95
CA THR A 8 4.13 28.06 0.23
C THR A 8 2.82 27.32 0.10
N LYS A 9 2.33 27.07 -1.12
CA LYS A 9 1.13 26.26 -1.35
C LYS A 9 1.29 24.94 -0.61
N HIS A 10 0.73 24.86 0.60
CA HIS A 10 0.63 23.63 1.35
C HIS A 10 -0.47 22.84 0.65
N GLU A 11 -0.09 21.98 -0.29
CA GLU A 11 -1.04 21.04 -0.89
C GLU A 11 -1.51 20.10 0.23
N GLN A 12 -2.83 19.99 0.37
CA GLN A 12 -3.45 19.09 1.33
C GLN A 12 -3.07 17.65 0.99
N LYS A 13 -2.43 16.96 1.94
CA LYS A 13 -1.92 15.60 1.75
C LYS A 13 -2.85 14.50 2.28
N GLY A 14 -3.82 14.89 3.11
CA GLY A 14 -4.75 13.99 3.76
C GLY A 14 -6.19 14.32 3.37
N TYR A 15 -6.94 13.29 2.97
CA TYR A 15 -8.35 13.38 2.61
C TYR A 15 -9.15 12.39 3.45
N VAL A 16 -10.36 12.79 3.87
CA VAL A 16 -11.29 11.88 4.55
C VAL A 16 -12.63 11.88 3.83
N SER A 17 -13.27 10.72 3.77
CA SER A 17 -14.63 10.57 3.26
C SER A 17 -15.41 9.55 4.08
N HIS A 18 -16.70 9.84 4.29
CA HIS A 18 -17.67 8.93 4.88
C HIS A 18 -18.62 8.43 3.79
N GLY A 19 -19.06 7.18 3.91
CA GLY A 19 -20.06 6.63 2.99
C GLY A 19 -20.40 5.19 3.30
N THR A 20 -21.26 4.62 2.45
CA THR A 20 -21.80 3.27 2.66
C THR A 20 -21.40 2.35 1.50
N MET A 21 -20.95 1.14 1.83
CA MET A 21 -20.62 0.09 0.87
C MET A 21 -21.90 -0.52 0.30
N GLY A 22 -21.83 -0.89 -0.99
CA GLY A 22 -22.89 -1.66 -1.64
C GLY A 22 -22.94 -3.11 -1.16
N HIS A 23 -23.89 -3.87 -1.69
CA HIS A 23 -23.93 -5.32 -1.47
C HIS A 23 -22.63 -6.00 -1.94
N LEU A 24 -22.11 -6.92 -1.12
CA LEU A 24 -20.88 -7.66 -1.39
C LEU A 24 -21.23 -9.04 -1.98
N ASP A 25 -20.81 -9.27 -3.21
CA ASP A 25 -20.80 -10.60 -3.82
C ASP A 25 -19.37 -11.13 -3.87
N ALA A 26 -19.12 -12.27 -3.23
CA ALA A 26 -17.82 -12.93 -3.24
C ALA A 26 -17.37 -13.35 -4.65
N LYS A 27 -18.31 -13.60 -5.57
CA LYS A 27 -18.03 -13.98 -6.96
C LYS A 27 -17.77 -12.77 -7.86
N GLN A 28 -18.24 -11.60 -7.47
CA GLN A 28 -18.07 -10.34 -8.20
C GLN A 28 -17.61 -9.24 -7.25
N PRO A 29 -16.36 -9.32 -6.76
CA PRO A 29 -15.86 -8.37 -5.78
C PRO A 29 -15.87 -6.94 -6.34
N PRO A 30 -16.38 -5.95 -5.59
CA PRO A 30 -16.45 -4.57 -6.07
C PRO A 30 -15.05 -3.98 -6.26
N ILE A 31 -14.77 -3.43 -7.44
CA ILE A 31 -13.44 -2.89 -7.80
C ILE A 31 -13.43 -1.38 -8.09
N LYS A 32 -14.56 -0.80 -8.52
CA LYS A 32 -14.64 0.59 -9.03
C LYS A 32 -15.07 1.62 -7.99
N ARG A 33 -15.67 1.19 -6.88
CA ARG A 33 -16.25 2.09 -5.87
C ARG A 33 -15.33 2.21 -4.66
N LYS A 34 -15.43 3.32 -3.94
CA LYS A 34 -14.81 3.44 -2.61
C LYS A 34 -15.47 2.44 -1.64
N PRO A 35 -14.70 1.86 -0.69
CA PRO A 35 -13.27 2.09 -0.49
C PRO A 35 -12.36 1.20 -1.38
N PHE A 36 -12.92 0.21 -2.08
CA PHE A 36 -12.18 -0.81 -2.83
C PHE A 36 -11.21 -0.27 -3.89
N VAL A 37 -11.64 0.73 -4.66
CA VAL A 37 -10.81 1.34 -5.70
C VAL A 37 -9.54 1.98 -5.13
N LYS A 38 -9.57 2.42 -3.86
CA LYS A 38 -8.43 3.05 -3.21
C LYS A 38 -7.39 2.04 -2.75
N ILE A 39 -7.82 0.86 -2.28
CA ILE A 39 -6.91 -0.28 -2.04
C ILE A 39 -6.20 -0.67 -3.35
N LEU A 40 -6.96 -0.79 -4.45
CA LEU A 40 -6.42 -1.18 -5.76
C LEU A 40 -5.57 -0.11 -6.43
N ALA A 41 -5.67 1.15 -6.01
CA ALA A 41 -4.87 2.25 -6.54
C ALA A 41 -3.41 2.23 -6.04
N HIS A 42 -3.12 1.53 -4.94
CA HIS A 42 -1.74 1.31 -4.51
C HIS A 42 -1.02 0.39 -5.51
N LYS A 43 0.19 0.75 -5.95
CA LYS A 43 0.97 -0.11 -6.85
C LYS A 43 1.83 -1.10 -6.10
N PHE A 44 2.59 -0.61 -5.12
CA PHE A 44 3.53 -1.40 -4.34
C PHE A 44 3.18 -1.30 -2.86
N ILE A 45 2.52 -2.33 -2.31
CA ILE A 45 2.10 -2.36 -0.89
C ILE A 45 3.23 -2.97 -0.05
N ASN A 46 3.64 -2.27 1.00
CA ASN A 46 4.65 -2.76 1.95
C ASN A 46 4.05 -3.32 3.25
N LYS A 47 2.87 -2.82 3.62
CA LYS A 47 2.22 -3.11 4.89
C LYS A 47 0.71 -3.16 4.72
N VAL A 48 0.11 -4.19 5.27
CA VAL A 48 -1.33 -4.28 5.51
C VAL A 48 -1.53 -4.52 6.99
N GLU A 49 -2.43 -3.77 7.61
CA GLU A 49 -2.71 -3.91 9.04
C GLU A 49 -4.21 -3.90 9.29
N MET A 50 -4.66 -4.73 10.23
CA MET A 50 -6.04 -4.78 10.69
C MET A 50 -6.07 -4.61 12.19
N ILE A 51 -6.96 -3.75 12.68
CA ILE A 51 -7.25 -3.60 14.10
C ILE A 51 -8.73 -3.94 14.28
N LEU A 52 -9.02 -4.86 15.19
CA LEU A 52 -10.36 -5.39 15.39
C LEU A 52 -10.56 -5.81 16.85
N PRO A 53 -11.81 -5.87 17.33
CA PRO A 53 -12.13 -6.49 18.62
C PRO A 53 -11.68 -7.95 18.66
N LYS A 54 -11.27 -8.41 19.84
CA LYS A 54 -10.84 -9.80 20.06
C LYS A 54 -11.92 -10.81 19.69
N GLU A 55 -13.18 -10.51 19.99
CA GLU A 55 -14.31 -11.38 19.66
C GLU A 55 -14.42 -11.58 18.15
N LEU A 56 -14.18 -10.53 17.36
CA LEU A 56 -14.18 -10.61 15.90
C LEU A 56 -12.98 -11.41 15.39
N TYR A 57 -11.80 -11.23 16.00
CA TYR A 57 -10.61 -12.01 15.67
C TYR A 57 -10.86 -13.51 15.88
N GLU A 58 -11.43 -13.90 17.02
CA GLU A 58 -11.75 -15.29 17.32
C GLU A 58 -12.81 -15.87 16.35
N ILE A 59 -13.79 -15.08 15.92
CA ILE A 59 -14.76 -15.49 14.91
C ILE A 59 -14.06 -15.76 13.57
N MET A 60 -13.15 -14.89 13.16
CA MET A 60 -12.39 -15.05 11.90
C MET A 60 -11.41 -16.23 11.95
N GLU A 61 -10.88 -16.54 13.13
CA GLU A 61 -10.01 -17.69 13.37
C GLU A 61 -10.79 -19.01 13.37
N LYS A 62 -11.92 -19.09 14.09
CA LYS A 62 -12.73 -20.32 14.24
C LYS A 62 -13.70 -20.59 13.08
N GLY A 63 -14.15 -19.53 12.39
CA GLY A 63 -15.24 -19.59 11.40
C GLY A 63 -14.89 -20.28 10.07
N MET A 64 -13.63 -20.66 9.88
CA MET A 64 -13.13 -21.33 8.69
C MET A 64 -12.26 -22.51 9.15
N ASN A 65 -12.38 -23.68 8.52
CA ASN A 65 -11.57 -24.86 8.89
C ASN A 65 -10.06 -24.51 8.90
N ASP A 66 -9.26 -25.19 9.74
CA ASP A 66 -7.84 -24.86 9.97
C ASP A 66 -6.98 -24.68 8.69
N MET A 67 -7.39 -25.27 7.56
CA MET A 67 -6.70 -25.17 6.27
C MET A 67 -7.16 -24.01 5.37
N THR A 68 -8.37 -23.47 5.59
CA THR A 68 -8.95 -22.34 4.83
C THR A 68 -9.30 -21.13 5.70
N GLY A 69 -8.87 -21.15 6.97
CA GLY A 69 -8.90 -20.07 7.96
C GLY A 69 -8.67 -18.69 7.35
N PHE A 70 -9.30 -17.64 7.89
CA PHE A 70 -9.03 -16.27 7.44
C PHE A 70 -7.52 -15.94 7.56
N PHE A 71 -6.89 -16.40 8.64
CA PHE A 71 -5.47 -16.25 8.93
C PHE A 71 -4.61 -17.48 8.56
N ALA A 72 -5.13 -18.42 7.76
CA ALA A 72 -4.39 -19.62 7.38
C ALA A 72 -3.13 -19.30 6.55
N GLU A 73 -2.06 -20.07 6.76
CA GLU A 73 -0.78 -19.85 6.06
C GLU A 73 -0.89 -19.90 4.54
N SER A 74 -1.82 -20.72 4.02
CA SER A 74 -2.12 -20.87 2.60
C SER A 74 -2.60 -19.57 1.94
N ARG A 75 -3.11 -18.62 2.73
CA ARG A 75 -3.58 -17.32 2.29
C ARG A 75 -2.57 -16.20 2.47
N ASN A 76 -1.43 -16.45 3.12
CA ASN A 76 -0.44 -15.39 3.34
C ASN A 76 0.10 -14.88 1.99
N PRO A 77 0.34 -13.55 1.86
CA PRO A 77 0.91 -13.02 0.64
C PRO A 77 2.32 -13.55 0.46
N VAL A 78 2.65 -13.88 -0.78
CA VAL A 78 3.94 -14.47 -1.14
C VAL A 78 4.58 -13.61 -2.21
N TYR A 79 5.89 -13.39 -2.06
CA TYR A 79 6.71 -12.75 -3.06
C TYR A 79 8.09 -13.42 -3.11
N SER A 80 8.86 -13.09 -4.13
CA SER A 80 10.22 -13.59 -4.31
C SER A 80 11.22 -12.43 -4.25
N ARG A 81 12.39 -12.69 -3.67
CA ARG A 81 13.56 -11.83 -3.81
C ARG A 81 14.54 -12.48 -4.76
N VAL A 82 15.01 -11.74 -5.75
CA VAL A 82 15.84 -12.29 -6.83
C VAL A 82 16.88 -11.26 -7.28
N VAL A 83 18.04 -11.70 -7.74
CA VAL A 83 19.08 -10.81 -8.29
C VAL A 83 19.20 -11.04 -9.78
N LEU A 84 18.87 -10.03 -10.58
CA LEU A 84 19.03 -10.09 -12.04
C LEU A 84 19.26 -8.70 -12.65
N PRO A 85 19.98 -8.60 -13.78
CA PRO A 85 20.13 -7.36 -14.53
C PRO A 85 18.84 -6.99 -15.28
N LEU A 86 18.69 -5.72 -15.65
CA LEU A 86 17.55 -5.25 -16.45
C LEU A 86 17.43 -5.95 -17.81
N SER A 87 18.56 -6.39 -18.38
CA SER A 87 18.55 -7.11 -19.67
C SER A 87 17.76 -8.42 -19.61
N ALA A 88 17.77 -9.11 -18.47
CA ALA A 88 17.03 -10.36 -18.31
C ALA A 88 15.51 -10.16 -18.37
N LEU A 89 15.01 -8.95 -18.06
CA LEU A 89 13.59 -8.61 -18.23
C LEU A 89 13.16 -8.59 -19.70
N LEU A 90 14.09 -8.43 -20.63
CA LEU A 90 13.83 -8.30 -22.07
C LEU A 90 14.11 -9.60 -22.84
N GLU A 91 14.46 -10.68 -22.16
CA GLU A 91 14.95 -11.91 -22.78
C GLU A 91 14.01 -13.09 -22.53
N GLY A 92 13.92 -13.95 -23.55
CA GLY A 92 13.33 -15.29 -23.47
C GLY A 92 11.91 -15.34 -22.90
N GLU A 93 11.70 -16.34 -22.04
CA GLU A 93 10.41 -16.63 -21.42
C GLU A 93 10.00 -15.56 -20.42
N PHE A 94 10.94 -14.87 -19.77
CA PHE A 94 10.61 -13.79 -18.84
C PHE A 94 9.80 -12.70 -19.55
N PHE A 95 10.31 -12.20 -20.68
CA PHE A 95 9.62 -11.15 -21.43
C PHE A 95 8.27 -11.62 -21.98
N THR A 96 8.21 -12.87 -22.45
CA THR A 96 7.01 -13.40 -23.10
C THR A 96 5.92 -13.74 -22.08
N GLU A 97 6.25 -14.51 -21.06
CA GLU A 97 5.28 -15.04 -20.09
C GLU A 97 4.92 -14.03 -19.01
N TYR A 98 5.89 -13.28 -18.43
CA TYR A 98 5.57 -12.33 -17.35
C TYR A 98 5.15 -10.94 -17.83
N ILE A 99 5.72 -10.45 -18.93
CA ILE A 99 5.47 -9.07 -19.38
C ILE A 99 4.38 -9.02 -20.45
N LYS A 100 4.47 -9.84 -21.51
CA LYS A 100 3.51 -9.80 -22.62
C LYS A 100 2.19 -10.51 -22.33
N ARG A 101 2.25 -11.71 -21.74
CA ARG A 101 1.06 -12.55 -21.46
C ARG A 101 0.54 -12.37 -20.04
N GLY A 102 1.44 -12.39 -19.06
CA GLY A 102 1.14 -12.28 -17.64
C GLY A 102 1.19 -10.86 -17.12
N ASN A 103 1.18 -10.74 -15.79
CA ASN A 103 1.28 -9.48 -15.10
C ASN A 103 2.08 -9.67 -13.81
N VAL A 104 3.13 -8.87 -13.62
CA VAL A 104 4.01 -8.97 -12.45
C VAL A 104 4.23 -7.58 -11.86
N LEU A 105 4.52 -7.56 -10.57
CA LEU A 105 5.06 -6.40 -9.87
C LEU A 105 6.53 -6.65 -9.60
N MET A 106 7.38 -5.66 -9.88
CA MET A 106 8.76 -5.68 -9.45
C MET A 106 9.20 -4.35 -8.89
N LEU A 107 10.01 -4.39 -7.84
CA LEU A 107 10.60 -3.20 -7.23
C LEU A 107 12.07 -3.49 -6.88
N SER A 108 12.99 -2.68 -7.41
CA SER A 108 14.42 -2.85 -7.14
C SER A 108 14.79 -2.27 -5.77
N LYS A 109 15.82 -2.83 -5.15
CA LYS A 109 16.44 -2.26 -3.95
C LYS A 109 17.11 -0.92 -4.27
N GLY A 110 16.89 0.07 -3.42
CA GLY A 110 17.60 1.36 -3.45
C GLY A 110 16.75 2.48 -2.84
N ARG A 111 17.31 3.69 -2.78
CA ARG A 111 16.63 4.90 -2.29
C ARG A 111 16.35 5.84 -3.45
N ILE A 112 15.07 6.14 -3.69
CA ILE A 112 14.66 7.13 -4.70
C ILE A 112 15.34 8.48 -4.39
N GLY A 113 15.87 9.14 -5.42
CA GLY A 113 16.63 10.39 -5.29
C GLY A 113 18.13 10.20 -5.01
N VAL A 114 18.58 9.02 -4.57
CA VAL A 114 19.99 8.71 -4.26
C VAL A 114 20.55 7.63 -5.17
N ASP A 115 19.85 6.51 -5.32
CA ASP A 115 20.30 5.39 -6.14
C ASP A 115 19.56 5.37 -7.49
N ASN A 116 20.09 4.62 -8.46
CA ASN A 116 19.32 4.25 -9.63
C ASN A 116 18.35 3.13 -9.23
N VAL A 117 17.06 3.41 -9.30
CA VAL A 117 16.02 2.47 -8.90
C VAL A 117 15.01 2.23 -10.01
N PHE A 118 14.43 1.05 -10.00
CA PHE A 118 13.63 0.52 -11.08
C PHE A 118 12.37 -0.13 -10.52
N SER A 119 11.28 0.03 -11.24
CA SER A 119 10.01 -0.59 -10.88
C SER A 119 9.27 -1.06 -12.13
N LEU A 120 8.59 -2.20 -12.03
CA LEU A 120 7.74 -2.73 -13.09
C LEU A 120 6.33 -2.92 -12.53
N SER A 121 5.36 -2.25 -13.16
CA SER A 121 3.94 -2.41 -12.85
C SER A 121 3.13 -2.30 -14.13
N GLU A 122 2.17 -3.21 -14.35
CA GLU A 122 1.30 -3.20 -15.54
C GLU A 122 2.05 -3.21 -16.88
N GLY A 123 3.25 -3.81 -16.90
CA GLY A 123 4.12 -3.83 -18.09
C GLY A 123 4.84 -2.51 -18.39
N ILE A 124 4.74 -1.52 -17.50
CA ILE A 124 5.50 -0.27 -17.57
C ILE A 124 6.72 -0.39 -16.66
N LEU A 125 7.91 -0.36 -17.26
CA LEU A 125 9.19 -0.30 -16.56
C LEU A 125 9.58 1.16 -16.37
N THR A 126 9.60 1.60 -15.11
CA THR A 126 10.02 2.94 -14.70
C THR A 126 11.44 2.88 -14.18
N LEU A 127 12.30 3.78 -14.67
CA LEU A 127 13.70 3.92 -14.26
C LEU A 127 13.93 5.32 -13.71
N HIS A 128 14.36 5.38 -12.45
CA HIS A 128 14.86 6.60 -11.82
C HIS A 128 16.38 6.60 -11.97
N LEU A 129 16.91 7.54 -12.74
CA LEU A 129 18.31 7.58 -13.12
C LEU A 129 18.98 8.86 -12.63
N ASP A 130 20.24 8.73 -12.20
CA ASP A 130 21.17 9.85 -12.12
C ASP A 130 21.48 10.40 -13.52
N LYS A 131 22.13 11.58 -13.53
CA LYS A 131 22.51 12.28 -14.75
C LYS A 131 23.37 11.42 -15.67
N GLU A 132 24.40 10.78 -15.12
CA GLU A 132 25.40 10.07 -15.92
C GLU A 132 24.78 8.85 -16.62
N SER A 133 24.04 8.05 -15.86
CA SER A 133 23.33 6.85 -16.32
C SER A 133 22.26 7.22 -17.34
N TYR A 134 21.53 8.31 -17.12
CA TYR A 134 20.55 8.82 -18.09
C TYR A 134 21.21 9.22 -19.42
N GLU A 135 22.20 10.11 -19.38
CA GLU A 135 22.89 10.61 -20.59
C GLU A 135 23.57 9.48 -21.37
N ARG A 136 24.23 8.54 -20.67
CA ARG A 136 24.90 7.39 -21.29
C ARG A 136 23.93 6.35 -21.84
N SER A 137 22.81 6.11 -21.14
CA SER A 137 21.78 5.17 -21.62
C SER A 137 21.13 5.66 -22.91
N GLY A 138 21.12 6.98 -23.09
CA GLY A 138 20.44 7.64 -24.18
C GLY A 138 18.96 7.28 -24.21
N LEU A 139 18.30 6.99 -23.08
CA LEU A 139 16.86 6.73 -23.08
C LEU A 139 16.06 8.04 -23.05
N VAL A 140 14.83 8.02 -23.57
CA VAL A 140 13.96 9.21 -23.55
C VAL A 140 13.25 9.25 -22.20
N GLY A 141 13.43 10.36 -21.47
CA GLY A 141 12.90 10.55 -20.13
C GLY A 141 12.65 12.02 -19.84
N LYS A 142 12.10 12.30 -18.66
CA LYS A 142 11.78 13.65 -18.16
C LYS A 142 12.57 13.92 -16.88
N PRO A 143 12.98 15.17 -16.62
CA PRO A 143 13.59 15.52 -15.35
C PRO A 143 12.60 15.26 -14.19
N GLU A 144 13.13 14.74 -13.09
CA GLU A 144 12.40 14.43 -11.86
C GLU A 144 12.59 15.57 -10.84
N GLY A 145 11.49 16.14 -10.35
CA GLY A 145 11.49 17.20 -9.35
C GLY A 145 11.28 18.63 -9.88
N ILE A 146 11.04 19.56 -8.96
CA ILE A 146 10.78 20.98 -9.27
C ILE A 146 12.10 21.65 -9.67
N LYS A 147 12.14 22.23 -10.87
CA LYS A 147 13.25 23.07 -11.32
C LYS A 147 13.52 24.20 -10.31
N GLY A 148 14.68 24.22 -9.67
CA GLY A 148 15.18 25.44 -9.00
C GLY A 148 15.73 25.31 -7.58
N LYS A 149 15.59 24.17 -6.88
CA LYS A 149 16.27 23.99 -5.58
C LYS A 149 17.69 23.42 -5.79
N ARG A 150 18.70 24.23 -5.47
CA ARG A 150 20.14 23.93 -5.63
C ARG A 150 20.65 22.76 -4.77
N GLU A 151 19.82 22.21 -3.89
CA GLU A 151 20.22 21.21 -2.89
C GLU A 151 20.14 19.76 -3.38
N HIS A 152 19.48 19.46 -4.50
CA HIS A 152 19.32 18.10 -5.01
C HIS A 152 20.03 17.88 -6.34
N ARG A 153 20.75 16.76 -6.46
CA ARG A 153 21.33 16.31 -7.73
C ARG A 153 20.20 16.07 -8.73
N PRO A 154 20.31 16.56 -9.98
CA PRO A 154 19.26 16.36 -10.96
C PRO A 154 19.07 14.87 -11.25
N ARG A 155 17.81 14.46 -11.39
CA ARG A 155 17.36 13.08 -11.65
C ARG A 155 16.45 13.05 -12.86
N TRP A 156 16.35 11.89 -13.50
CA TRP A 156 15.49 11.66 -14.65
C TRP A 156 14.64 10.41 -14.46
N ILE A 157 13.36 10.52 -14.81
CA ILE A 157 12.44 9.39 -14.90
C ILE A 157 12.31 8.99 -16.36
N VAL A 158 12.55 7.72 -16.64
CA VAL A 158 12.31 7.06 -17.93
C VAL A 158 11.18 6.06 -17.74
N GLU A 159 10.12 6.14 -18.54
CA GLU A 159 8.99 5.22 -18.49
C GLU A 159 8.91 4.44 -19.82
N ILE A 160 9.03 3.12 -19.75
CA ILE A 160 9.04 2.23 -20.91
C ILE A 160 7.85 1.28 -20.81
N ASN A 161 6.84 1.49 -21.65
CA ASN A 161 5.77 0.51 -21.79
C ASN A 161 6.25 -0.67 -22.65
N LEU A 162 6.61 -1.76 -21.99
CA LEU A 162 7.13 -2.99 -22.59
C LEU A 162 6.07 -3.79 -23.34
N ARG A 163 4.77 -3.46 -23.21
CA ARG A 163 3.67 -4.14 -23.89
C ARG A 163 3.32 -3.54 -25.25
N LEU A 164 3.90 -2.40 -25.63
CA LEU A 164 3.64 -1.80 -26.94
C LEU A 164 4.02 -2.74 -28.10
N PRO A 165 3.31 -2.69 -29.24
CA PRO A 165 3.66 -3.47 -30.43
C PRO A 165 5.06 -3.18 -30.99
N SER A 166 5.64 -2.02 -30.65
CA SER A 166 7.00 -1.63 -31.01
C SER A 166 8.08 -2.28 -30.13
N MET A 167 7.71 -2.90 -29.01
CA MET A 167 8.61 -3.57 -28.07
C MET A 167 8.76 -5.04 -28.45
N LEU A 168 9.47 -5.24 -29.56
CA LEU A 168 9.81 -6.54 -30.14
C LEU A 168 11.25 -6.50 -30.62
N HIS A 169 11.96 -7.62 -30.50
CA HIS A 169 13.31 -7.78 -31.03
C HIS A 169 13.37 -7.39 -32.51
N GLY A 170 14.44 -6.71 -32.90
CA GLY A 170 14.63 -6.24 -34.28
C GLY A 170 14.20 -4.78 -34.53
N LYS A 171 13.25 -4.23 -33.75
CA LYS A 171 12.80 -2.84 -33.89
C LYS A 171 13.83 -1.86 -33.33
N LYS A 172 14.04 -0.71 -33.99
CA LYS A 172 15.04 0.30 -33.59
C LYS A 172 14.85 0.80 -32.16
N GLY A 173 13.60 1.04 -31.75
CA GLY A 173 13.26 1.48 -30.39
C GLY A 173 13.64 0.44 -29.35
N PHE A 174 13.26 -0.83 -29.57
CA PHE A 174 13.59 -1.92 -28.67
C PHE A 174 15.10 -2.20 -28.59
N LYS A 175 15.80 -2.18 -29.73
CA LYS A 175 17.27 -2.31 -29.78
C LYS A 175 18.01 -1.26 -28.96
N ARG A 176 17.49 -0.03 -28.91
CA ARG A 176 18.06 1.04 -28.07
C ARG A 176 17.95 0.70 -26.58
N ILE A 177 16.83 0.11 -26.17
CA ILE A 177 16.61 -0.32 -24.78
C ILE A 177 17.51 -1.52 -24.45
N GLU A 178 17.58 -2.51 -25.33
CA GLU A 178 18.50 -3.65 -25.18
C GLU A 178 19.95 -3.18 -25.04
N HIS A 179 20.38 -2.24 -25.88
CA HIS A 179 21.72 -1.67 -25.80
C HIS A 179 21.96 -0.96 -24.45
N ALA A 180 21.01 -0.15 -23.99
CA ALA A 180 21.13 0.54 -22.70
C ALA A 180 21.29 -0.46 -21.55
N PHE A 181 20.51 -1.55 -21.53
CA PHE A 181 20.57 -2.54 -20.45
C PHE A 181 21.78 -3.47 -20.53
N LYS A 182 22.34 -3.69 -21.73
CA LYS A 182 23.53 -4.53 -21.93
C LYS A 182 24.86 -3.80 -21.80
N ASN A 183 24.90 -2.49 -22.01
CA ASN A 183 26.16 -1.73 -22.07
C ASN A 183 26.26 -0.59 -21.05
N VAL A 184 25.14 -0.12 -20.50
CA VAL A 184 25.12 1.02 -19.57
C VAL A 184 24.60 0.59 -18.20
N LEU A 185 23.36 0.10 -18.14
CA LEU A 185 22.70 -0.33 -16.90
C LEU A 185 22.91 -1.84 -16.68
N THR A 186 24.18 -2.24 -16.61
CA THR A 186 24.60 -3.66 -16.66
C THR A 186 24.62 -4.34 -15.29
N ALA A 187 24.74 -3.55 -14.22
CA ALA A 187 24.83 -4.08 -12.87
C ALA A 187 23.57 -4.87 -12.50
N PRO A 188 23.70 -6.13 -12.04
CA PRO A 188 22.58 -6.86 -11.48
C PRO A 188 22.01 -6.13 -10.27
N VAL A 189 20.69 -6.09 -10.14
CA VAL A 189 20.03 -5.49 -8.99
C VAL A 189 19.16 -6.51 -8.27
N THR A 190 18.98 -6.29 -6.97
CA THR A 190 18.05 -7.08 -6.17
C THR A 190 16.64 -6.58 -6.40
N TRP A 191 15.74 -7.47 -6.77
CA TRP A 191 14.32 -7.21 -6.97
C TRP A 191 13.48 -7.89 -5.91
N LEU A 192 12.43 -7.20 -5.50
CA LEU A 192 11.20 -7.81 -5.02
C LEU A 192 10.35 -8.14 -6.25
N PHE A 193 9.80 -9.34 -6.32
CA PHE A 193 9.01 -9.86 -7.43
C PHE A 193 7.71 -10.47 -6.90
N CYS A 194 6.58 -10.12 -7.48
CA CYS A 194 5.28 -10.72 -7.20
C CYS A 194 4.59 -11.03 -8.52
N ASP A 195 4.24 -12.29 -8.74
CA ASP A 195 3.43 -12.70 -9.89
C ASP A 195 1.94 -12.47 -9.58
N LEU A 196 1.27 -11.70 -10.42
CA LEU A 196 -0.17 -11.44 -10.33
C LEU A 196 -0.98 -12.34 -11.27
N GLY A 197 -0.31 -13.16 -12.09
CA GLY A 197 -0.94 -14.09 -13.01
C GLY A 197 -1.63 -15.24 -12.29
N ALA A 198 -2.78 -15.66 -12.83
CA ALA A 198 -3.51 -16.85 -12.36
C ALA A 198 -3.06 -18.14 -13.07
N THR A 199 -2.22 -18.03 -14.09
CA THR A 199 -1.83 -19.14 -14.95
C THR A 199 -0.61 -19.85 -14.40
N VAL A 200 -0.75 -21.13 -14.08
CA VAL A 200 0.40 -21.97 -13.72
C VAL A 200 1.27 -22.14 -14.96
N LEU A 201 2.47 -21.57 -14.92
CA LEU A 201 3.46 -21.74 -15.98
C LEU A 201 4.07 -23.14 -15.89
N PRO A 202 4.31 -23.84 -17.02
CA PRO A 202 4.95 -25.16 -17.03
C PRO A 202 6.37 -25.15 -16.46
N SER A 203 7.09 -24.04 -16.65
CA SER A 203 8.41 -23.75 -16.11
C SER A 203 8.41 -22.30 -15.62
N ASP A 204 8.96 -22.05 -14.44
CA ASP A 204 9.08 -20.70 -13.88
C ASP A 204 10.26 -19.97 -14.58
N PRO A 205 10.01 -18.90 -15.36
CA PRO A 205 11.06 -18.12 -16.01
C PRO A 205 12.05 -17.47 -15.02
N LEU A 206 11.68 -17.36 -13.74
CA LEU A 206 12.52 -16.84 -12.68
C LEU A 206 13.49 -17.90 -12.12
N SER A 207 13.20 -19.20 -12.32
CA SER A 207 13.97 -20.31 -11.75
C SER A 207 15.49 -20.27 -12.02
N PRO A 208 16.00 -19.86 -13.21
CA PRO A 208 17.44 -19.78 -13.46
C PRO A 208 18.16 -18.75 -12.58
N HIS A 209 17.41 -17.81 -12.00
CA HIS A 209 17.93 -16.75 -11.13
C HIS A 209 17.84 -17.10 -9.63
N HIS A 210 17.50 -18.36 -9.29
CA HIS A 210 17.41 -18.86 -7.93
C HIS A 210 16.63 -17.93 -6.97
N PRO A 211 15.35 -17.67 -7.25
CA PRO A 211 14.56 -16.73 -6.47
C PRO A 211 14.36 -17.25 -5.04
N HIS A 212 14.54 -16.35 -4.07
CA HIS A 212 14.28 -16.64 -2.66
C HIS A 212 12.83 -16.26 -2.33
N LYS A 213 11.97 -17.28 -2.24
CA LYS A 213 10.55 -17.13 -1.90
C LYS A 213 10.39 -16.70 -0.43
N ILE A 214 9.52 -15.74 -0.18
CA ILE A 214 9.23 -15.18 1.15
C ILE A 214 7.71 -15.19 1.34
N ILE A 215 7.28 -15.74 2.48
CA ILE A 215 5.89 -15.74 2.91
C ILE A 215 5.74 -14.61 3.94
N CYS A 216 4.78 -13.72 3.74
CA CYS A 216 4.51 -12.64 4.69
C CYS A 216 3.61 -13.20 5.80
N THR A 217 4.21 -13.79 6.83
CA THR A 217 3.46 -14.29 7.99
C THR A 217 2.93 -13.12 8.82
N PRO A 218 1.64 -13.10 9.22
CA PRO A 218 1.10 -12.04 10.04
C PRO A 218 1.76 -12.00 11.42
N LYS A 219 2.13 -10.79 11.86
CA LYS A 219 2.41 -10.52 13.27
C LYS A 219 1.10 -10.18 13.97
N VAL A 220 0.75 -10.94 14.99
CA VAL A 220 -0.44 -10.71 15.82
C VAL A 220 0.00 -10.10 17.15
N LEU A 221 -0.65 -9.01 17.55
CA LEU A 221 -0.54 -8.39 18.86
C LEU A 221 -1.92 -8.41 19.50
N SER A 222 -2.06 -9.11 20.62
CA SER A 222 -3.28 -9.26 21.41
C SER A 222 -3.22 -8.41 22.69
N ASP A 223 -4.27 -8.52 23.52
CA ASP A 223 -4.33 -7.95 24.86
C ASP A 223 -4.22 -6.41 24.91
N ILE A 224 -4.62 -5.75 23.82
CA ILE A 224 -4.65 -4.28 23.72
C ILE A 224 -5.93 -3.77 24.38
N GLN A 225 -5.85 -3.43 25.66
CA GLN A 225 -7.00 -2.95 26.45
C GLN A 225 -7.21 -1.46 26.25
N VAL A 226 -8.29 -1.05 25.59
CA VAL A 226 -8.53 0.38 25.24
C VAL A 226 -9.88 0.87 25.73
N LYS A 227 -9.99 2.19 25.92
CA LYS A 227 -11.29 2.86 25.97
C LYS A 227 -11.76 3.10 24.54
N ARG A 228 -12.84 2.46 24.14
CA ARG A 228 -13.36 2.54 22.77
C ARG A 228 -14.06 3.89 22.55
N PRO A 229 -13.69 4.66 21.51
CA PRO A 229 -14.37 5.91 21.17
C PRO A 229 -15.77 5.62 20.60
N ALA A 230 -16.64 6.62 20.65
CA ALA A 230 -17.93 6.54 19.97
C ALA A 230 -17.73 6.63 18.44
N PHE A 231 -17.95 5.52 17.72
CA PHE A 231 -17.88 5.46 16.26
C PHE A 231 -19.14 6.01 15.58
N LYS A 232 -19.44 7.29 15.84
CA LYS A 232 -20.62 7.98 15.31
C LYS A 232 -20.19 9.22 14.52
N PRO A 233 -20.01 9.10 13.19
CA PRO A 233 -19.83 10.29 12.37
C PRO A 233 -21.10 11.15 12.44
N ALA A 234 -20.94 12.48 12.47
CA ALA A 234 -22.07 13.40 12.41
C ALA A 234 -22.82 13.21 11.08
N THR A 235 -24.13 12.92 11.12
CA THR A 235 -24.96 12.74 9.92
C THR A 235 -25.87 13.96 9.69
N GLU A 236 -25.75 14.51 8.47
CA GLU A 236 -26.66 15.42 7.74
C GLU A 236 -26.26 16.90 7.54
N SER A 237 -26.55 17.32 6.30
CA SER A 237 -26.09 18.48 5.56
C SER A 237 -26.68 19.81 6.06
N ASN A 238 -25.89 20.60 6.74
CA ASN A 238 -26.00 22.06 6.73
C ASN A 238 -24.59 22.62 6.59
N SER A 239 -24.43 23.72 5.86
CA SER A 239 -23.15 24.27 5.39
C SER A 239 -22.16 24.71 6.48
N ASN A 240 -22.47 24.45 7.75
CA ASN A 240 -21.66 24.75 8.93
C ASN A 240 -21.15 23.49 9.67
N HIS A 241 -21.39 22.26 9.17
CA HIS A 241 -21.05 21.00 9.87
C HIS A 241 -19.84 20.23 9.31
N ASP A 242 -19.05 20.86 8.43
CA ASP A 242 -17.78 20.27 7.95
C ASP A 242 -16.78 20.09 9.12
N GLY A 243 -16.85 20.98 10.12
CA GLY A 243 -16.00 20.94 11.32
C GLY A 243 -16.22 19.71 12.19
N ASP A 244 -17.47 19.38 12.53
CA ASP A 244 -17.77 18.26 13.45
C ASP A 244 -17.34 16.90 12.87
N PHE A 245 -17.57 16.69 11.57
CA PHE A 245 -17.08 15.49 10.89
C PHE A 245 -15.55 15.48 10.78
N GLN A 246 -14.93 16.63 10.53
CA GLN A 246 -13.48 16.76 10.46
C GLN A 246 -12.82 16.46 11.82
N ASP A 247 -13.38 16.99 12.92
CA ASP A 247 -12.89 16.76 14.28
C ASP A 247 -13.00 15.27 14.64
N PHE A 248 -14.17 14.67 14.41
CA PHE A 248 -14.36 13.22 14.54
C PHE A 248 -13.32 12.43 13.71
N ALA A 249 -13.14 12.82 12.44
CA ALA A 249 -12.22 12.14 11.54
C ALA A 249 -10.76 12.23 12.02
N ILE A 250 -10.34 13.38 12.53
CA ILE A 250 -8.98 13.60 13.05
C ILE A 250 -8.77 12.78 14.33
N GLU A 251 -9.70 12.88 15.27
CA GLU A 251 -9.63 12.20 16.57
C GLU A 251 -9.58 10.67 16.42
N ILE A 252 -10.45 10.10 15.57
CA ILE A 252 -10.48 8.66 15.31
C ILE A 252 -9.23 8.20 14.55
N HIS A 253 -8.74 8.99 13.59
CA HIS A 253 -7.51 8.65 12.87
C HIS A 253 -6.28 8.69 13.79
N GLU A 254 -6.19 9.68 14.67
CA GLU A 254 -5.13 9.76 15.68
C GLU A 254 -5.20 8.56 16.64
N TRP A 255 -6.39 8.23 17.14
CA TRP A 255 -6.58 7.07 18.03
C TRP A 255 -6.17 5.75 17.37
N LEU A 256 -6.61 5.49 16.13
CA LEU A 256 -6.19 4.31 15.35
C LEU A 256 -4.66 4.31 15.15
N SER A 257 -4.08 5.46 14.82
CA SER A 257 -2.64 5.60 14.62
C SER A 257 -1.84 5.29 15.88
N LEU A 258 -2.32 5.70 17.05
CA LEU A 258 -1.67 5.39 18.33
C LEU A 258 -1.74 3.89 18.66
N ILE A 259 -2.80 3.19 18.28
CA ILE A 259 -2.87 1.72 18.36
C ILE A 259 -1.84 1.09 17.41
N SER A 260 -1.77 1.57 16.15
CA SER A 260 -0.78 1.10 15.16
C SER A 260 0.66 1.27 15.67
N LEU A 261 0.94 2.37 16.35
CA LEU A 261 2.23 2.71 16.95
C LEU A 261 2.51 1.99 18.29
N GLU A 262 1.57 1.19 18.81
CA GLU A 262 1.70 0.50 20.11
C GLU A 262 1.92 1.49 21.25
N SER A 263 1.34 2.69 21.13
CA SER A 263 1.50 3.75 22.11
C SER A 263 0.80 3.36 23.41
N PRO A 264 1.45 3.51 24.59
CA PRO A 264 0.79 3.19 25.85
C PRO A 264 -0.33 4.18 26.21
N ARG A 265 -0.48 5.29 25.46
CA ARG A 265 -1.48 6.34 25.71
C ARG A 265 -2.92 5.90 25.43
N ILE A 266 -3.10 4.82 24.66
CA ILE A 266 -4.42 4.24 24.34
C ILE A 266 -4.91 3.25 25.41
N ASN A 267 -4.04 2.85 26.34
CA ASN A 267 -4.38 1.86 27.35
C ASN A 267 -5.49 2.37 28.27
N SER A 268 -6.46 1.52 28.58
CA SER A 268 -7.60 1.88 29.45
C SER A 268 -7.18 2.27 30.88
N THR A 269 -6.05 1.73 31.34
CA THR A 269 -5.44 1.96 32.65
C THR A 269 -4.36 3.04 32.66
N ASP A 270 -4.19 3.76 31.54
CA ASP A 270 -3.18 4.79 31.43
C ASP A 270 -3.44 5.95 32.42
N ASN A 271 -2.38 6.38 33.11
CA ASN A 271 -2.40 7.44 34.11
C ASN A 271 -1.11 8.25 34.08
N VAL A 272 -0.77 8.79 32.91
CA VAL A 272 0.39 9.66 32.76
C VAL A 272 0.15 11.02 33.39
N ASP A 273 1.23 11.59 33.89
CA ASP A 273 1.25 12.99 34.30
C ASP A 273 0.84 13.88 33.12
N ARG A 274 -0.17 14.73 33.35
CA ARG A 274 -0.68 15.69 32.35
C ARG A 274 0.37 16.72 31.91
N PHE A 275 1.43 16.91 32.70
CA PHE A 275 2.59 17.69 32.29
C PHE A 275 3.39 17.01 31.18
N LEU A 276 3.41 15.68 31.13
CA LEU A 276 4.13 14.90 30.12
C LEU A 276 3.30 14.64 28.86
N SER A 277 2.01 14.37 29.02
CA SER A 277 1.10 14.13 27.89
C SER A 277 -0.29 14.62 28.22
N ARG A 278 -0.85 15.41 27.30
CA ARG A 278 -2.23 15.90 27.36
C ARG A 278 -3.20 15.12 26.48
N TYR A 279 -2.70 14.12 25.76
CA TYR A 279 -3.55 13.25 24.95
C TYR A 279 -4.56 12.55 25.86
N ASP A 280 -5.82 12.62 25.47
CA ASP A 280 -6.92 11.84 26.01
C ASP A 280 -7.61 11.17 24.81
N PRO A 281 -8.02 9.89 24.91
CA PRO A 281 -8.75 9.25 23.82
C PRO A 281 -10.03 10.03 23.45
N PRO A 282 -10.51 9.92 22.20
CA PRO A 282 -11.76 10.56 21.79
C PRO A 282 -12.91 10.14 22.69
N GLU A 283 -13.99 10.94 22.72
CA GLU A 283 -15.11 10.74 23.65
C GLU A 283 -15.54 9.26 23.69
N SER A 284 -15.26 8.61 24.82
CA SER A 284 -15.40 7.18 24.94
C SER A 284 -16.85 6.79 25.12
N SER A 285 -17.26 5.65 24.58
CA SER A 285 -18.59 5.09 24.90
C SER A 285 -18.66 4.50 26.32
N GLY A 286 -17.66 4.73 27.18
CA GLY A 286 -17.51 4.09 28.49
C GLY A 286 -17.20 2.59 28.46
N ILE A 287 -16.95 2.04 27.27
CA ILE A 287 -16.70 0.61 27.06
C ILE A 287 -15.19 0.40 26.99
N THR A 288 -14.68 -0.45 27.88
CA THR A 288 -13.34 -1.03 27.71
C THR A 288 -13.46 -2.23 26.79
N GLU A 289 -12.64 -2.28 25.76
CA GLU A 289 -12.64 -3.34 24.76
C GLU A 289 -11.21 -3.86 24.60
N GLU A 290 -11.08 -5.17 24.38
CA GLU A 290 -9.80 -5.80 24.06
C GLU A 290 -9.65 -5.89 22.55
N LEU A 291 -8.59 -5.31 22.01
CA LEU A 291 -8.29 -5.32 20.58
C LEU A 291 -7.17 -6.29 20.25
N VAL A 292 -7.22 -6.76 19.00
CA VAL A 292 -6.16 -7.49 18.32
C VAL A 292 -5.69 -6.66 17.13
N LYS A 293 -4.38 -6.52 16.98
CA LYS A 293 -3.74 -5.93 15.81
C LYS A 293 -3.04 -7.03 15.01
N VAL A 294 -3.41 -7.18 13.75
CA VAL A 294 -2.79 -8.14 12.82
C VAL A 294 -2.05 -7.36 11.74
N THR A 295 -0.78 -7.68 11.52
CA THR A 295 0.09 -6.93 10.58
C THR A 295 0.80 -7.87 9.62
N TRP A 296 0.62 -7.66 8.32
CA TRP A 296 1.41 -8.28 7.26
C TRP A 296 2.40 -7.25 6.69
N THR A 297 3.68 -7.61 6.65
CA THR A 297 4.74 -6.77 6.08
C THR A 297 5.52 -7.54 5.03
N GLY A 298 5.80 -6.91 3.89
CA GLY A 298 6.53 -7.55 2.80
C GLY A 298 6.34 -6.82 1.47
N PHE A 299 6.21 -7.57 0.39
CA PHE A 299 5.82 -7.05 -0.92
C PHE A 299 4.48 -7.67 -1.30
N ILE A 300 3.42 -6.91 -1.08
CA ILE A 300 2.03 -7.40 -1.11
C ILE A 300 1.35 -6.89 -2.37
N SER A 301 0.58 -7.75 -3.04
CA SER A 301 -0.17 -7.33 -4.22
C SER A 301 -1.44 -6.57 -3.84
N PRO A 302 -1.86 -5.58 -4.64
CA PRO A 302 -3.13 -4.87 -4.42
C PRO A 302 -4.35 -5.78 -4.49
N SER A 303 -4.29 -6.81 -5.34
CA SER A 303 -5.34 -7.83 -5.44
C SER A 303 -5.46 -8.67 -4.17
N TRP A 304 -4.34 -9.01 -3.53
CA TRP A 304 -4.36 -9.71 -2.24
C TRP A 304 -4.97 -8.84 -1.15
N ALA A 305 -4.52 -7.58 -1.01
CA ALA A 305 -5.05 -6.66 0.00
C ALA A 305 -6.56 -6.42 -0.18
N HIS A 306 -6.99 -6.23 -1.43
CA HIS A 306 -8.40 -6.07 -1.78
C HIS A 306 -9.23 -7.32 -1.44
N SER A 307 -8.74 -8.51 -1.79
CA SER A 307 -9.40 -9.78 -1.48
C SER A 307 -9.51 -9.98 0.03
N THR A 308 -8.43 -9.76 0.78
CA THR A 308 -8.40 -9.88 2.24
C THR A 308 -9.40 -8.93 2.91
N PHE A 309 -9.50 -7.69 2.44
CA PHE A 309 -10.49 -6.73 2.95
C PHE A 309 -11.93 -7.21 2.71
N ILE A 310 -12.23 -7.74 1.52
CA ILE A 310 -13.56 -8.29 1.21
C ILE A 310 -13.88 -9.50 2.08
N GLN A 311 -12.93 -10.41 2.25
CA GLN A 311 -13.11 -11.57 3.12
C GLN A 311 -13.37 -11.15 4.58
N ALA A 312 -12.69 -10.09 5.04
CA ALA A 312 -12.91 -9.54 6.38
C ALA A 312 -14.33 -8.99 6.53
N LEU A 313 -14.81 -8.23 5.53
CA LEU A 313 -16.19 -7.73 5.51
C LEU A 313 -17.24 -8.85 5.50
N LEU A 314 -16.98 -9.95 4.78
CA LEU A 314 -17.90 -11.09 4.70
C LEU A 314 -17.92 -11.93 5.98
N ALA A 315 -16.80 -12.04 6.69
CA ALA A 315 -16.70 -12.75 7.96
C ALA A 315 -17.23 -11.92 9.15
N ALA A 316 -17.19 -10.59 9.04
CA ALA A 316 -17.58 -9.68 10.10
C ALA A 316 -19.11 -9.64 10.31
N PRO A 317 -19.61 -9.80 11.56
CA PRO A 317 -21.00 -9.54 11.89
C PRO A 317 -21.41 -8.11 11.53
N LYS A 318 -22.68 -7.90 11.18
CA LYS A 318 -23.19 -6.58 10.71
C LYS A 318 -22.85 -5.43 11.66
N ASN A 319 -22.96 -5.68 12.97
CA ASN A 319 -22.77 -4.75 14.07
C ASN A 319 -21.33 -4.70 14.64
N SER A 320 -20.37 -5.39 14.00
CA SER A 320 -18.96 -5.32 14.40
C SER A 320 -18.24 -4.14 13.74
N TRP A 321 -17.10 -3.75 14.27
CA TRP A 321 -16.22 -2.76 13.66
C TRP A 321 -14.84 -3.38 13.45
N PHE A 322 -14.09 -2.86 12.49
CA PHE A 322 -12.65 -3.09 12.34
C PHE A 322 -12.05 -1.98 11.49
N SER A 323 -10.76 -1.70 11.68
CA SER A 323 -9.99 -0.86 10.77
C SER A 323 -9.09 -1.72 9.88
N TYR A 324 -8.89 -1.24 8.65
CA TYR A 324 -8.04 -1.86 7.65
C TYR A 324 -7.13 -0.80 7.03
N TYR A 325 -5.84 -0.93 7.28
CA TYR A 325 -4.79 -0.05 6.79
C TYR A 325 -4.02 -0.71 5.65
N VAL A 326 -3.76 0.06 4.60
CA VAL A 326 -2.91 -0.32 3.47
C VAL A 326 -1.86 0.77 3.28
N GLY A 327 -0.59 0.40 3.41
CA GLY A 327 0.57 1.28 3.24
C GLY A 327 1.44 0.85 2.06
N GLY A 328 1.88 1.83 1.27
CA GLY A 328 2.75 1.61 0.13
C GLY A 328 4.25 1.75 0.45
N PHE A 329 5.09 1.27 -0.46
CA PHE A 329 6.46 1.77 -0.57
C PHE A 329 6.44 3.25 -0.97
N SER A 330 7.49 3.99 -0.64
CA SER A 330 7.65 5.34 -1.21
C SER A 330 7.90 5.25 -2.71
N GLU A 331 7.12 6.01 -3.48
CA GLU A 331 7.20 6.07 -4.95
C GLU A 331 7.84 7.38 -5.44
N SER A 332 8.30 8.25 -4.52
CA SER A 332 8.83 9.58 -4.82
C SER A 332 10.05 9.92 -3.99
N TRP A 333 10.85 10.86 -4.50
CA TRP A 333 12.10 11.30 -3.88
C TRP A 333 11.93 11.92 -2.48
N ASN A 334 10.74 12.43 -2.16
CA ASN A 334 10.43 13.02 -0.86
C ASN A 334 10.23 11.97 0.24
N GLY A 335 10.28 10.68 -0.08
CA GLY A 335 10.11 9.60 0.89
C GLY A 335 8.66 9.42 1.34
N GLU A 336 7.72 10.16 0.76
CA GLU A 336 6.30 10.04 1.08
C GLU A 336 5.76 8.73 0.51
N SER A 337 4.97 8.03 1.31
CA SER A 337 4.32 6.78 0.96
C SER A 337 2.83 6.98 1.00
N LYS A 338 2.14 6.56 -0.06
CA LYS A 338 0.68 6.55 -0.08
C LYS A 338 0.15 5.55 0.92
N SER A 339 -0.91 5.93 1.63
CA SER A 339 -1.62 4.99 2.50
C SER A 339 -3.11 5.28 2.50
N CYS A 340 -3.90 4.25 2.80
CA CYS A 340 -5.30 4.44 3.13
C CYS A 340 -5.68 3.64 4.38
N THR A 341 -6.56 4.21 5.19
CA THR A 341 -7.15 3.57 6.37
C THR A 341 -8.65 3.55 6.19
N ILE A 342 -9.26 2.39 6.34
CA ILE A 342 -10.71 2.19 6.23
C ILE A 342 -11.22 1.71 7.57
N LEU A 343 -12.18 2.40 8.16
CA LEU A 343 -12.88 1.95 9.36
C LEU A 343 -14.29 1.51 8.98
N LYS A 344 -14.62 0.23 9.15
CA LYS A 344 -16.01 -0.25 9.11
C LYS A 344 -16.68 0.14 10.43
N LEU A 345 -17.81 0.86 10.34
CA LEU A 345 -18.57 1.28 11.51
C LEU A 345 -19.52 0.18 12.01
N PRO A 346 -19.85 0.16 13.33
CA PRO A 346 -20.71 -0.86 13.93
C PRO A 346 -22.22 -0.56 13.81
N ASP A 347 -22.63 0.72 13.81
CA ASP A 347 -24.04 1.09 14.00
C ASP A 347 -24.87 0.89 12.72
N VAL A 348 -24.32 1.26 11.56
CA VAL A 348 -24.98 1.13 10.26
C VAL A 348 -24.28 0.04 9.45
N PRO A 349 -25.01 -1.00 8.99
CA PRO A 349 -24.42 -2.04 8.15
C PRO A 349 -23.77 -1.42 6.90
N ASN A 350 -22.58 -1.91 6.56
CA ASN A 350 -21.80 -1.48 5.40
C ASN A 350 -21.30 -0.03 5.45
N ASP A 351 -21.46 0.69 6.56
CA ASP A 351 -20.99 2.06 6.67
C ASP A 351 -19.49 2.13 6.98
N TYR A 352 -18.80 3.13 6.43
CA TYR A 352 -17.36 3.27 6.58
C TYR A 352 -16.86 4.71 6.56
N VAL A 353 -15.69 4.91 7.17
CA VAL A 353 -14.88 6.11 7.02
C VAL A 353 -13.56 5.72 6.38
N LEU A 354 -13.11 6.52 5.42
CA LEU A 354 -11.89 6.30 4.66
C LEU A 354 -11.00 7.53 4.77
N TRP A 355 -9.78 7.32 5.27
CA TRP A 355 -8.68 8.29 5.23
C TRP A 355 -7.69 7.89 4.14
N GLU A 356 -7.25 8.88 3.37
CA GLU A 356 -6.31 8.74 2.27
C GLU A 356 -5.15 9.72 2.49
N VAL A 357 -3.92 9.21 2.41
CA VAL A 357 -2.70 10.02 2.42
C VAL A 357 -2.00 9.83 1.09
N GLU A 358 -1.81 10.93 0.36
CA GLU A 358 -1.24 10.92 -1.01
C GLU A 358 0.22 11.36 -1.08
#